data_AF-A0A7X2NX52-F1
#
_entry.id   AF-A0A7X2NX52-F1
#
_cell.length_a   1.000
_cell.length_b   1.000
_cell.length_c   1.000
_cell.angle_alpha   90.00
_cell.angle_beta   90.00
_cell.angle_gamma   90.00
#
_symmetry.space_group_name_H-M   'P 1'
#
loop_
_entity.id
_entity.type
_entity.pdbx_description
1 polymer ?
#
loop_
_entity_poly.entity_id
_entity_poly.type
_entity_poly.pdbx_seq_one_letter_code
_entity_poly.pdbx_strand_id
1 'polypeptide(L)'
;MFGWLKKRPITSNPAQAHAELDDGPFRYDLNGRAIRPSFPGLTDPAKASIAQKHRAVSWAMEWTGNGDMPVTIEAIAAMIDDVLVGRKPKKSDPVAPVLSATLRALRLAAQDNRMARTASAFPWVELRLGPQEHPCRLALDMSNQLILMAERPIIPLPGCDESECKCWLRQITKAEAAKRKTT
;
A
#
# COMPACT_ATOMS: atom_id res chain seq x y z
N MET A 1 31.97 22.03 -15.69
CA MET A 1 30.59 22.38 -15.32
C MET A 1 29.77 21.10 -15.31
N PHE A 2 29.45 20.56 -14.14
CA PHE A 2 28.49 19.44 -14.01
C PHE A 2 27.39 19.87 -13.06
N GLY A 3 26.19 20.03 -13.63
CA GLY A 3 25.01 20.55 -12.96
C GLY A 3 24.51 19.59 -11.89
N TRP A 4 24.54 20.07 -10.64
CA TRP A 4 23.94 19.41 -9.50
C TRP A 4 22.42 19.35 -9.71
N LEU A 5 21.87 18.13 -9.83
CA LEU A 5 20.44 17.90 -9.72
C LEU A 5 19.98 18.47 -8.36
N LYS A 6 19.14 19.51 -8.42
CA LYS A 6 18.42 20.04 -7.25
C LYS A 6 17.64 18.90 -6.61
N LYS A 7 18.09 18.43 -5.45
CA LYS A 7 17.31 17.60 -4.54
C LYS A 7 16.01 18.37 -4.24
N ARG A 8 14.88 17.87 -4.74
CA ARG A 8 13.57 18.37 -4.30
C ARG A 8 13.46 18.09 -2.80
N PRO A 9 12.99 19.03 -1.98
CA PRO A 9 12.71 18.74 -0.58
C PRO A 9 11.59 17.71 -0.55
N ILE A 10 11.88 16.51 -0.05
CA ILE A 10 10.88 15.51 0.30
C ILE A 10 10.22 16.01 1.59
N THR A 11 9.24 16.89 1.44
CA THR A 11 8.40 17.36 2.54
C THR A 11 7.36 16.28 2.86
N SER A 12 7.72 15.37 3.76
CA SER A 12 6.88 14.87 4.86
C SER A 12 7.54 13.62 5.41
N ASN A 13 8.00 13.69 6.66
CA ASN A 13 8.49 12.57 7.44
C ASN A 13 7.35 11.53 7.62
N PRO A 14 7.38 10.36 6.96
CA PRO A 14 6.31 9.36 7.07
C PRO A 14 6.37 8.56 8.39
N ALA A 15 7.39 8.81 9.22
CA ALA A 15 7.71 7.98 10.38
C ALA A 15 7.09 8.45 11.71
N GLN A 16 6.35 9.56 11.75
CA GLN A 16 5.92 10.18 13.01
C GLN A 16 4.42 10.50 13.16
N ALA A 17 3.56 10.02 12.28
CA ALA A 17 2.13 10.18 12.51
C ALA A 17 1.59 8.96 13.27
N HIS A 18 1.40 9.11 14.58
CA HIS A 18 0.22 8.55 15.23
C HIS A 18 -1.00 9.28 14.64
N ALA A 19 -1.26 9.05 13.35
CA ALA A 19 -2.26 9.76 12.59
C ALA A 19 -3.63 9.27 13.05
N GLU A 20 -4.57 10.20 13.16
CA GLU A 20 -5.98 9.85 13.08
C GLU A 20 -6.24 9.23 11.70
N LEU A 21 -7.36 8.51 11.54
CA LEU A 21 -7.77 8.06 10.22
C LEU A 21 -7.92 9.30 9.34
N ASP A 22 -7.18 9.39 8.23
CA ASP A 22 -7.31 10.48 7.27
C ASP A 22 -8.68 10.37 6.59
N ASP A 23 -9.64 11.17 7.07
CA ASP A 23 -11.02 11.26 6.61
C ASP A 23 -11.21 12.32 5.51
N GLY A 24 -10.14 13.02 5.12
CA GLY A 24 -10.15 14.02 4.06
C GLY A 24 -10.35 13.45 2.65
N PRO A 25 -10.35 14.30 1.60
CA PRO A 25 -10.37 13.82 0.22
C PRO A 25 -9.14 12.96 -0.08
N PHE A 26 -9.28 11.96 -0.96
CA PHE A 26 -8.13 11.17 -1.37
C PHE A 26 -7.09 12.05 -2.06
N ARG A 27 -5.82 11.74 -1.81
CA ARG A 27 -4.71 12.28 -2.59
C ARG A 27 -4.59 11.48 -3.88
N TYR A 28 -4.25 12.15 -4.96
CA TYR A 28 -4.05 11.52 -6.27
C TYR A 28 -2.59 11.64 -6.70
N ASP A 29 -2.10 10.64 -7.42
CA ASP A 29 -0.80 10.69 -8.05
C ASP A 29 -0.83 11.46 -9.38
N LEU A 30 0.33 11.54 -10.06
CA LEU A 30 0.46 12.24 -11.34
C LEU A 30 -0.35 11.59 -12.47
N ASN A 31 -0.77 10.34 -12.31
CA ASN A 31 -1.59 9.60 -13.26
C ASN A 31 -3.08 9.66 -12.88
N GLY A 32 -3.46 10.46 -11.89
CA GLY A 32 -4.84 10.60 -11.43
C GLY A 32 -5.36 9.40 -10.63
N ARG A 33 -4.49 8.48 -10.18
CA ARG A 33 -4.92 7.35 -9.33
C ARG A 33 -4.88 7.73 -7.86
N ALA A 34 -5.89 7.27 -7.11
CA ALA A 34 -5.97 7.49 -5.68
C ALA A 34 -4.81 6.82 -4.94
N ILE A 35 -4.03 7.60 -4.20
CA ILE A 35 -2.96 7.11 -3.34
C ILE A 35 -3.60 6.45 -2.11
N ARG A 36 -3.14 5.24 -1.79
CA ARG A 36 -3.66 4.46 -0.66
C ARG A 36 -3.58 5.28 0.64
N PRO A 37 -4.70 5.44 1.37
CA PRO A 37 -4.69 6.12 2.66
C PRO A 37 -3.87 5.33 3.69
N SER A 38 -3.51 6.01 4.77
CA SER A 38 -2.96 5.38 5.97
C SER A 38 -4.09 4.85 6.84
N PHE A 39 -3.88 3.70 7.50
CA PHE A 39 -4.80 3.17 8.51
C PHE A 39 -4.03 2.95 9.81
N PRO A 40 -3.77 4.01 10.59
CA PRO A 40 -2.94 3.92 11.80
C PRO A 40 -3.51 2.95 12.82
N GLY A 41 -2.63 2.23 13.52
CA GLY A 41 -3.02 1.28 14.56
C GLY A 41 -3.59 -0.05 14.08
N LEU A 42 -3.95 -0.20 12.80
CA LEU A 42 -4.39 -1.47 12.23
C LEU A 42 -3.24 -2.48 12.25
N THR A 43 -3.37 -3.59 12.97
CA THR A 43 -2.32 -4.64 13.03
C THR A 43 -2.75 -5.96 12.39
N ASP A 44 -4.05 -6.15 12.23
CA ASP A 44 -4.71 -7.33 11.69
C ASP A 44 -5.91 -6.84 10.85
N PRO A 45 -5.97 -7.15 9.53
CA PRO A 45 -7.10 -6.77 8.68
C PRO A 45 -8.47 -7.23 9.21
N ALA A 46 -8.54 -8.36 9.92
CA ALA A 46 -9.78 -8.85 10.52
C ALA A 46 -10.30 -7.98 11.68
N LYS A 47 -9.43 -7.12 12.23
CA LYS A 47 -9.76 -6.18 13.30
C LYS A 47 -9.97 -4.76 12.78
N ALA A 48 -10.06 -4.58 11.46
CA ALA A 48 -10.34 -3.27 10.88
C ALA A 48 -11.69 -2.74 11.36
N SER A 49 -11.73 -1.49 11.83
CA SER A 49 -12.97 -0.83 12.23
C SER A 49 -13.88 -0.62 11.00
N ILE A 50 -15.18 -0.38 11.24
CA ILE A 50 -16.13 -0.08 10.17
C ILE A 50 -15.66 1.14 9.35
N ALA A 51 -15.18 2.19 10.01
CA ALA A 51 -14.64 3.37 9.35
C ALA A 51 -13.42 3.05 8.47
N GLN A 52 -12.50 2.19 8.95
CA GLN A 52 -11.34 1.74 8.17
C GLN A 52 -11.77 0.90 6.95
N LYS A 53 -12.75 0.01 7.13
CA LYS A 53 -13.33 -0.81 6.05
C LYS A 53 -13.97 0.08 4.98
N HIS A 54 -14.85 1.00 5.37
CA HIS A 54 -15.52 1.93 4.45
C HIS A 54 -14.49 2.76 3.69
N ARG A 55 -13.52 3.34 4.40
CA ARG A 55 -12.45 4.13 3.78
C ARG A 55 -11.60 3.32 2.80
N ALA A 56 -11.30 2.06 3.12
CA ALA A 56 -10.58 1.16 2.22
C ALA A 56 -11.41 0.80 0.98
N VAL A 57 -12.72 0.61 1.11
CA VAL A 57 -13.64 0.37 -0.01
C VAL A 57 -13.73 1.60 -0.91
N SER A 58 -13.95 2.80 -0.35
CA SER A 58 -13.98 4.04 -1.13
C SER A 58 -12.68 4.24 -1.91
N TRP A 59 -11.53 4.01 -1.26
CA TRP A 59 -10.24 4.07 -1.95
C TRP A 59 -10.15 3.03 -3.07
N ALA A 60 -10.62 1.80 -2.83
CA ALA A 60 -10.55 0.73 -3.83
C ALA A 60 -11.45 1.00 -5.04
N MET A 61 -12.61 1.63 -4.85
CA MET A 61 -13.49 2.05 -5.95
C MET A 61 -12.78 3.08 -6.84
N GLU A 62 -12.17 4.11 -6.25
CA GLU A 62 -11.37 5.10 -6.98
C GLU A 62 -10.15 4.47 -7.66
N TRP A 63 -9.41 3.64 -6.94
CA TRP A 63 -8.21 2.95 -7.45
C TRP A 63 -8.49 2.06 -8.66
N THR A 64 -9.62 1.35 -8.63
CA THR A 64 -10.01 0.41 -9.70
C THR A 64 -10.84 1.08 -10.79
N GLY A 65 -11.19 2.36 -10.66
CA GLY A 65 -12.05 3.08 -11.60
C GLY A 65 -13.51 2.63 -11.58
N ASN A 66 -13.99 2.06 -10.47
CA ASN A 66 -15.36 1.56 -10.30
C ASN A 66 -16.20 2.46 -9.38
N GLY A 67 -16.03 3.78 -9.47
CA GLY A 67 -16.78 4.75 -8.66
C GLY A 67 -18.30 4.70 -8.86
N ASP A 68 -18.74 4.41 -10.09
CA ASP A 68 -20.16 4.39 -10.48
C ASP A 68 -20.84 3.02 -10.32
N MET A 69 -20.24 2.10 -9.56
CA MET A 69 -20.80 0.77 -9.36
C MET A 69 -22.16 0.85 -8.65
N PRO A 70 -23.20 0.09 -9.08
CA PRO A 70 -24.52 0.09 -8.45
C PRO A 70 -24.55 -0.74 -7.15
N VAL A 71 -23.49 -0.65 -6.33
CA VAL A 71 -23.34 -1.35 -5.06
C VAL A 71 -22.82 -0.35 -4.03
N THR A 72 -23.42 -0.34 -2.84
CA THR A 72 -23.04 0.61 -1.79
C THR A 72 -21.73 0.22 -1.11
N ILE A 73 -21.02 1.21 -0.56
CA ILE A 73 -19.80 0.98 0.22
C ILE A 73 -20.08 0.04 1.39
N GLU A 74 -21.23 0.20 2.06
CA GLU A 74 -21.66 -0.62 3.19
C GLU A 74 -21.82 -2.10 2.78
N ALA A 75 -22.41 -2.36 1.61
CA ALA A 75 -22.60 -3.72 1.11
C ALA A 75 -21.25 -4.40 0.84
N ILE A 76 -20.32 -3.70 0.18
CA ILE A 76 -18.97 -4.22 -0.07
C ILE A 76 -18.22 -4.41 1.25
N ALA A 77 -18.33 -3.46 2.19
CA ALA A 77 -17.67 -3.54 3.49
C ALA A 77 -18.15 -4.74 4.32
N ALA A 78 -19.44 -5.10 4.24
CA ALA A 78 -19.99 -6.29 4.89
C ALA A 78 -19.40 -7.58 4.32
N MET A 79 -19.08 -7.62 3.02
CA MET A 79 -18.46 -8.79 2.37
C MET A 79 -17.00 -9.02 2.80
N ILE A 80 -16.32 -8.02 3.37
CA ILE A 80 -14.90 -8.13 3.75
C ILE A 80 -14.68 -9.25 4.76
N ASP A 81 -15.57 -9.38 5.76
CA ASP A 81 -15.42 -10.39 6.82
C ASP A 81 -15.58 -11.81 6.25
N ASP A 82 -16.52 -12.02 5.33
CA ASP A 82 -16.67 -13.27 4.59
C ASP A 82 -15.41 -13.62 3.78
N VAL A 83 -14.83 -12.64 3.08
CA VAL A 83 -13.62 -12.88 2.28
C VAL A 83 -12.40 -13.18 3.15
N LEU A 84 -12.30 -12.56 4.34
CA LEU A 84 -11.22 -12.83 5.29
C LEU A 84 -11.25 -14.26 5.84
N VAL A 85 -12.43 -14.87 5.98
CA VAL A 85 -12.59 -16.29 6.35
C VAL A 85 -12.55 -17.24 5.15
N GLY A 86 -12.27 -16.74 3.95
CA GLY A 86 -12.04 -17.52 2.74
C GLY A 86 -13.21 -17.62 1.77
N ARG A 87 -14.35 -16.98 2.05
CA ARG A 87 -15.51 -16.94 1.14
C ARG A 87 -15.33 -15.81 0.12
N LYS A 88 -14.71 -16.13 -1.01
CA LYS A 88 -14.43 -15.17 -2.07
C LYS A 88 -15.59 -15.11 -3.07
N PRO A 89 -15.98 -13.91 -3.55
CA PRO A 89 -16.86 -13.80 -4.70
C PRO A 89 -16.22 -14.44 -5.93
N LYS A 90 -17.04 -14.80 -6.91
CA LYS A 90 -16.56 -15.30 -8.20
C LYS A 90 -15.75 -14.20 -8.89
N LYS A 91 -14.72 -14.57 -9.66
CA LYS A 91 -13.92 -13.60 -10.43
C LYS A 91 -14.75 -12.78 -11.44
N SER A 92 -15.88 -13.32 -11.88
CA SER A 92 -16.82 -12.65 -12.79
C SER A 92 -17.71 -11.62 -12.08
N ASP A 93 -17.69 -11.57 -10.75
CA ASP A 93 -18.47 -10.60 -9.99
C ASP A 93 -17.84 -9.21 -10.14
N PRO A 94 -18.61 -8.18 -10.53
CA PRO A 94 -18.08 -6.82 -10.68
C PRO A 94 -17.46 -6.27 -9.39
N VAL A 95 -17.86 -6.76 -8.21
CA VAL A 95 -17.32 -6.33 -6.92
C VAL A 95 -15.95 -6.96 -6.63
N ALA A 96 -15.58 -8.05 -7.31
CA ALA A 96 -14.36 -8.81 -7.02
C ALA A 96 -13.06 -7.98 -7.08
N PRO A 97 -12.82 -7.12 -8.09
CA PRO A 97 -11.64 -6.26 -8.14
C PRO A 97 -11.59 -5.25 -6.98
N VAL A 98 -12.74 -4.65 -6.62
CA VAL A 98 -12.84 -3.71 -5.50
C VAL A 98 -12.54 -4.41 -4.18
N LEU A 99 -13.10 -5.59 -3.95
CA LEU A 99 -12.80 -6.39 -2.74
C LEU A 99 -11.34 -6.82 -2.67
N SER A 100 -10.75 -7.24 -3.80
CA SER A 100 -9.34 -7.61 -3.91
C SER A 100 -8.44 -6.44 -3.49
N ALA A 101 -8.69 -5.25 -4.05
CA ALA A 101 -7.97 -4.02 -3.74
C ALA A 101 -8.19 -3.57 -2.28
N THR A 102 -9.43 -3.64 -1.78
CA THR A 102 -9.76 -3.28 -0.39
C THR A 102 -8.96 -4.12 0.60
N LEU A 103 -8.98 -5.45 0.45
CA LEU A 103 -8.23 -6.37 1.31
C LEU A 103 -6.73 -6.15 1.19
N ARG A 104 -6.26 -5.81 0.00
CA ARG A 104 -4.86 -5.48 -0.24
C ARG A 104 -4.45 -4.24 0.55
N ALA A 105 -5.24 -3.17 0.53
CA ALA A 105 -4.99 -1.97 1.30
C ALA A 105 -4.91 -2.24 2.80
N LEU A 106 -5.89 -2.96 3.36
CA LEU A 106 -5.92 -3.31 4.79
C LEU A 106 -4.70 -4.16 5.18
N ARG A 107 -4.33 -5.15 4.37
CA ARG A 107 -3.14 -6.00 4.60
C ARG A 107 -1.85 -5.21 4.57
N LEU A 108 -1.70 -4.32 3.59
CA LEU A 108 -0.50 -3.48 3.46
C LEU A 108 -0.40 -2.48 4.61
N ALA A 109 -1.51 -1.89 5.03
CA ALA A 109 -1.52 -1.00 6.19
C ALA A 109 -1.16 -1.74 7.49
N ALA A 110 -1.69 -2.95 7.68
CA ALA A 110 -1.30 -3.80 8.79
C ALA A 110 0.20 -4.15 8.77
N GLN A 111 0.75 -4.40 7.58
CA GLN A 111 2.18 -4.59 7.38
C GLN A 111 2.97 -3.32 7.72
N ASP A 112 2.57 -2.15 7.22
CA ASP A 112 3.24 -0.87 7.46
C ASP A 112 3.30 -0.52 8.95
N ASN A 113 2.20 -0.71 9.67
CA ASN A 113 2.14 -0.50 11.12
C ASN A 113 3.05 -1.47 11.87
N ARG A 114 3.12 -2.75 11.46
CA ARG A 114 4.06 -3.71 12.04
C ARG A 114 5.50 -3.31 11.78
N MET A 115 5.81 -2.91 10.55
CA MET A 115 7.16 -2.51 10.16
C MET A 115 7.61 -1.25 10.90
N ALA A 116 6.71 -0.26 11.08
CA ALA A 116 7.02 0.96 11.81
C ALA A 116 7.47 0.67 13.26
N ARG A 117 6.82 -0.29 13.93
CA ARG A 117 7.20 -0.70 15.30
C ARG A 117 8.58 -1.36 15.39
N THR A 118 9.04 -1.99 14.33
CA THR A 118 10.32 -2.71 14.29
C THR A 118 11.42 -1.93 13.56
N ALA A 119 11.17 -0.67 13.20
CA ALA A 119 12.07 0.15 12.38
C ALA A 119 13.47 0.36 13.01
N SER A 120 13.59 0.34 14.34
CA SER A 120 14.89 0.47 15.02
C SER A 120 15.80 -0.74 14.80
N ALA A 121 15.23 -1.95 14.82
CA ALA A 121 15.94 -3.21 14.57
C ALA A 121 16.10 -3.51 13.08
N PHE A 122 15.14 -3.07 12.27
CA PHE A 122 15.11 -3.25 10.82
C PHE A 122 15.01 -1.90 10.10
N PRO A 123 16.12 -1.13 10.04
CA PRO A 123 16.10 0.24 9.52
C PRO A 123 16.07 0.34 8.01
N TRP A 124 16.16 -0.79 7.30
CA TRP A 124 16.15 -0.87 5.84
C TRP A 124 14.94 -1.66 5.35
N VAL A 125 14.46 -1.31 4.18
CA VAL A 125 13.44 -2.06 3.46
C VAL A 125 13.88 -2.31 2.02
N GLU A 126 13.36 -3.39 1.46
CA GLU A 126 13.58 -3.77 0.07
C GLU A 126 12.21 -3.99 -0.58
N LEU A 127 11.96 -3.32 -1.71
CA LEU A 127 10.77 -3.60 -2.51
C LEU A 127 10.95 -4.95 -3.22
N ARG A 128 9.98 -5.84 -3.02
CA ARG A 128 9.90 -7.15 -3.66
C ARG A 128 8.70 -7.20 -4.58
N LEU A 129 8.92 -7.70 -5.78
CA LEU A 129 7.86 -7.92 -6.75
C LEU A 129 7.01 -9.12 -6.32
N GLY A 130 5.69 -9.01 -6.48
CA GLY A 130 4.77 -10.12 -6.24
C GLY A 130 4.73 -11.09 -7.43
N PRO A 131 4.01 -12.23 -7.31
CA PRO A 131 3.77 -13.16 -8.40
C PRO A 131 2.73 -12.60 -9.37
N GLN A 132 3.14 -11.60 -10.14
CA GLN A 132 2.34 -10.93 -11.17
C GLN A 132 3.07 -11.07 -12.50
N GLU A 133 2.35 -11.33 -13.58
CA GLU A 133 2.92 -11.54 -14.92
C GLU A 133 3.60 -10.26 -15.42
N HIS A 134 3.01 -9.10 -15.12
CA HIS A 134 3.50 -7.79 -15.52
C HIS A 134 3.62 -6.88 -14.29
N PRO A 135 4.79 -6.83 -13.64
CA PRO A 135 5.05 -5.84 -12.61
C PRO A 135 5.06 -4.41 -13.18
N CYS A 136 4.48 -3.45 -12.46
CA CYS A 136 4.52 -2.06 -12.89
C CYS A 136 5.97 -1.57 -13.06
N ARG A 137 6.19 -0.71 -14.06
CA ARG A 137 7.53 -0.21 -14.43
C ARG A 137 8.30 0.38 -13.25
N LEU A 138 7.63 1.19 -12.42
CA LEU A 138 8.23 1.80 -11.24
C LEU A 138 8.69 0.76 -10.21
N ALA A 139 7.97 -0.34 -10.05
CA ALA A 139 8.37 -1.40 -9.14
C ALA A 139 9.59 -2.15 -9.66
N LEU A 140 9.72 -2.34 -10.98
CA LEU A 140 10.92 -2.93 -11.59
C LEU A 140 12.15 -2.09 -11.29
N ASP A 141 12.07 -0.78 -11.52
CA ASP A 141 13.16 0.17 -11.30
C ASP A 141 13.61 0.21 -9.82
N MET A 142 12.66 0.12 -8.89
CA MET A 142 12.93 0.13 -7.44
C MET A 142 13.24 -1.25 -6.85
N SER A 143 13.05 -2.33 -7.60
CA SER A 143 13.21 -3.69 -7.08
C SER A 143 14.65 -3.93 -6.62
N ASN A 144 14.81 -4.67 -5.52
CA ASN A 144 16.11 -5.02 -4.91
C ASN A 144 16.95 -3.82 -4.41
N GLN A 145 16.44 -2.59 -4.49
CA GLN A 145 17.09 -1.44 -3.88
C GLN A 145 16.86 -1.44 -2.36
N LEU A 146 17.91 -1.12 -1.61
CA LEU A 146 17.81 -0.88 -0.16
C LEU A 146 17.38 0.56 0.08
N ILE A 147 16.24 0.73 0.73
CA ILE A 147 15.65 2.02 1.06
C ILE A 147 15.62 2.16 2.58
N LEU A 148 15.83 3.36 3.11
CA LEU A 148 15.63 3.61 4.53
C LEU A 148 14.16 3.40 4.89
N MET A 149 13.88 2.76 6.03
CA MET A 149 12.52 2.49 6.50
C MET A 149 11.67 3.78 6.63
N ALA A 150 12.31 4.90 6.96
CA ALA A 150 11.67 6.22 7.01
C ALA A 150 11.27 6.74 5.62
N GLU A 151 11.95 6.31 4.56
CA GLU A 151 11.74 6.74 3.17
C GLU A 151 10.97 5.68 2.36
N ARG A 152 10.42 4.65 3.02
CA ARG A 152 9.72 3.57 2.34
C ARG A 152 8.56 4.10 1.49
N PRO A 153 8.37 3.57 0.28
CA PRO A 153 7.25 3.99 -0.55
C PRO A 153 5.93 3.43 -0.01
N ILE A 154 4.83 4.13 -0.31
CA ILE A 154 3.48 3.60 -0.13
C ILE A 154 3.23 2.59 -1.26
N ILE A 155 2.63 1.45 -0.92
CA ILE A 155 2.18 0.44 -1.90
C ILE A 155 0.65 0.44 -1.96
N PRO A 156 0.00 0.39 -3.14
CA PRO A 156 0.60 0.46 -4.47
C PRO A 156 1.42 1.74 -4.68
N LEU A 157 2.48 1.65 -5.51
CA LEU A 157 3.33 2.81 -5.78
C LEU A 157 2.51 3.92 -6.46
N PRO A 158 2.64 5.19 -6.05
CA PRO A 158 2.14 6.30 -6.84
C PRO A 158 2.69 6.22 -8.27
N GLY A 159 1.80 6.19 -9.26
CA GLY A 159 2.11 5.99 -10.67
C GLY A 159 2.09 4.54 -11.14
N CYS A 160 1.68 3.59 -10.28
CA CYS A 160 1.46 2.20 -10.68
C CYS A 160 0.30 2.11 -11.67
N ASP A 161 0.55 1.47 -12.80
CA ASP A 161 -0.35 1.24 -13.94
C ASP A 161 -1.14 -0.07 -13.82
N GLU A 162 -0.67 -1.02 -13.01
CA GLU A 162 -1.37 -2.29 -12.75
C GLU A 162 -2.66 -2.11 -11.96
N SER A 163 -3.71 -2.85 -12.34
CA SER A 163 -5.00 -2.89 -11.62
C SER A 163 -4.89 -3.62 -10.28
N GLU A 164 -4.06 -4.68 -10.24
CA GLU A 164 -3.81 -5.48 -9.04
C GLU A 164 -2.31 -5.53 -8.67
N CYS A 165 -1.82 -4.52 -7.94
CA CYS A 165 -0.44 -4.50 -7.47
C CYS A 165 -0.18 -5.52 -6.33
N LYS A 166 0.72 -6.49 -6.58
CA LYS A 166 1.14 -7.52 -5.61
C LYS A 166 2.53 -7.27 -5.01
N CYS A 167 3.17 -6.14 -5.30
CA CYS A 167 4.47 -5.74 -4.73
C CYS A 167 4.40 -5.61 -3.20
N TRP A 168 5.46 -5.96 -2.47
CA TRP A 168 5.49 -5.90 -1.00
C TRP A 168 6.85 -5.44 -0.49
N LEU A 169 6.92 -4.99 0.77
CA LEU A 169 8.17 -4.55 1.39
C LEU A 169 8.74 -5.63 2.30
N ARG A 170 10.02 -5.97 2.11
CA ARG A 170 10.78 -6.82 3.01
C ARG A 170 11.60 -5.96 3.96
N GLN A 171 11.53 -6.23 5.27
CA GLN A 171 12.40 -5.60 6.26
C GLN A 171 13.79 -6.22 6.27
N ILE A 172 14.81 -5.38 6.37
CA ILE A 172 16.23 -5.76 6.29
C ILE A 172 16.97 -5.19 7.51
N THR A 173 17.80 -6.03 8.14
CA THR A 173 18.61 -5.66 9.30
C THR A 173 19.85 -4.87 8.88
N LYS A 174 20.50 -4.19 9.83
CA LYS A 174 21.80 -3.52 9.58
C LYS A 174 22.87 -4.49 9.08
N ALA A 175 22.95 -5.69 9.67
CA ALA A 175 23.94 -6.70 9.31
C ALA A 175 23.74 -7.20 7.87
N GLU A 176 22.50 -7.47 7.47
CA GLU A 176 22.18 -7.89 6.11
C GLU A 176 22.45 -6.76 5.09
N ALA A 177 22.07 -5.53 5.41
CA ALA A 177 22.36 -4.38 4.55
C ALA A 177 23.87 -4.14 4.36
N ALA A 178 24.68 -4.38 5.39
CA ALA A 178 26.14 -4.26 5.30
C ALA A 178 26.74 -5.30 4.35
N LYS A 179 26.29 -6.57 4.43
CA LYS A 179 26.76 -7.65 3.54
C LYS A 179 26.52 -7.35 2.06
N ARG A 180 25.45 -6.64 1.74
CA ARG A 180 25.12 -6.29 0.35
C ARG A 180 25.91 -5.10 -0.21
N LYS A 181 26.51 -4.27 0.66
CA LYS A 181 27.37 -3.16 0.23
C LYS A 181 28.80 -3.60 -0.07
N THR A 182 29.18 -4.78 0.41
CA THR A 182 30.51 -5.38 0.21
C THR A 182 30.59 -6.30 -1.00
N THR A 183 29.47 -6.57 -1.66
CA THR A 183 29.35 -7.41 -2.86
C THR A 183 29.05 -6.53 -4.06
#